data_AF-A0A919S7R7-F1
#
_entry.id   AF-A0A919S7R7-F1
#
_cell.length_a   1.000
_cell.length_b   1.000
_cell.length_c   1.000
_cell.angle_alpha   90.00
_cell.angle_beta   90.00
_cell.angle_gamma   90.00
#
_symmetry.space_group_name_H-M   'P 1'
#
loop_
_entity.id
_entity.type
_entity.pdbx_description
1 polymer ?
#
loop_
_entity_poly.entity_id
_entity_poly.type
_entity_poly.pdbx_seq_one_letter_code
_entity_poly.pdbx_strand_id
1 'polypeptide(L)'
;MESDSMTCIVGITDGRTLTIGGDSAGSDGWHVAVRSDSKVFQVGPYLMGFTTSYRMGQLLRYSLHVGEPDTWDVDRFMVTTFIDAVRECLSTGGYARTEDGQEQGGQFLVGIHGRLYVVGDDYQVGHTIAGYAAVGSGYLVALGSLHSTAKSPIGSRERAVLALEAAAELTEGVRPPFTVVQST
;
A
#
# COMPACT_ATOMS: atom_id res chain seq x y z
N MET A 1 -13.60 -9.29 16.72
CA MET A 1 -12.16 -9.61 16.74
C MET A 1 -11.65 -9.15 15.41
N GLU A 2 -11.05 -7.97 15.40
CA GLU A 2 -10.44 -7.38 14.21
C GLU A 2 -9.47 -8.42 13.65
N SER A 3 -9.67 -8.88 12.41
CA SER A 3 -8.73 -9.81 11.81
C SER A 3 -7.44 -9.03 11.61
N ASP A 4 -6.48 -9.20 12.53
CA ASP A 4 -5.18 -8.55 12.46
C ASP A 4 -4.61 -8.76 11.05
N SER A 5 -4.50 -7.66 10.31
CA SER A 5 -4.04 -7.66 8.93
C SER A 5 -2.60 -8.17 8.89
N MET A 6 -2.39 -9.41 8.49
CA MET A 6 -1.05 -10.01 8.36
C MET A 6 -0.35 -9.49 7.09
N THR A 7 0.35 -8.37 7.20
CA THR A 7 1.14 -7.81 6.10
C THR A 7 2.07 -6.69 6.57
N CYS A 8 3.05 -6.37 5.73
CA CYS A 8 3.69 -5.07 5.74
C CYS A 8 3.87 -4.56 4.30
N ILE A 9 3.37 -3.35 4.04
CA ILE A 9 3.65 -2.59 2.82
C ILE A 9 4.36 -1.31 3.24
N VAL A 10 5.45 -0.99 2.56
CA VAL A 10 6.26 0.22 2.78
C VAL A 10 6.29 1.06 1.51
N GLY A 11 6.29 2.37 1.67
CA GLY A 11 6.43 3.33 0.57
C GLY A 11 7.49 4.37 0.91
N ILE A 12 8.27 4.78 -0.08
CA ILE A 12 9.32 5.80 0.05
C ILE A 12 9.24 6.72 -1.17
N THR A 13 9.39 8.02 -0.95
CA THR A 13 9.53 9.02 -2.00
C THR A 13 10.55 10.09 -1.63
N ASP A 14 11.28 10.57 -2.63
CA ASP A 14 12.09 11.79 -2.56
C ASP A 14 11.48 12.96 -3.36
N GLY A 15 10.21 12.81 -3.78
CA GLY A 15 9.51 13.74 -4.66
C GLY A 15 9.74 13.50 -6.15
N ARG A 16 10.62 12.58 -6.52
CA ARG A 16 10.91 12.19 -7.91
C ARG A 16 10.75 10.69 -8.11
N THR A 17 11.41 9.90 -7.27
CA THR A 17 11.37 8.44 -7.30
C THR A 17 10.43 7.92 -6.23
N LEU A 18 9.45 7.15 -6.65
CA LEU A 18 8.57 6.38 -5.78
C LEU A 18 9.08 4.95 -5.67
N THR A 19 9.02 4.39 -4.48
CA THR A 19 9.36 2.98 -4.22
C THR A 19 8.30 2.41 -3.29
N ILE A 20 7.71 1.28 -3.67
CA ILE A 20 6.77 0.54 -2.81
C ILE A 20 7.27 -0.89 -2.68
N GLY A 21 7.38 -1.37 -1.44
CA GLY A 21 7.77 -2.72 -1.09
C GLY A 21 6.67 -3.43 -0.32
N GLY A 22 6.57 -4.75 -0.48
CA GLY A 22 5.59 -5.55 0.24
C GLY A 22 6.04 -6.98 0.50
N ASP A 23 5.50 -7.54 1.58
CA ASP A 23 5.68 -8.93 1.97
C ASP A 23 4.76 -9.89 1.19
N SER A 24 4.99 -11.20 1.35
CA SER A 24 4.28 -12.25 0.59
C SER A 24 3.34 -13.13 1.43
N ALA A 25 3.06 -12.78 2.69
CA ALA A 25 2.17 -13.58 3.53
C ALA A 25 0.71 -13.54 3.02
N GLY A 26 -0.01 -14.64 3.10
CA GLY A 26 -1.47 -14.69 3.04
C GLY A 26 -1.97 -15.51 4.22
N SER A 27 -2.86 -14.93 5.01
CA SER A 27 -3.39 -15.58 6.23
C SER A 27 -4.88 -15.85 6.08
N ASP A 28 -5.32 -17.02 6.55
CA ASP A 28 -6.73 -17.36 6.79
C ASP A 28 -7.13 -17.24 8.28
N GLY A 29 -6.23 -16.70 9.11
CA GLY A 29 -6.38 -16.60 10.56
C GLY A 29 -5.81 -17.79 11.34
N TRP A 30 -5.54 -18.92 10.69
CA TRP A 30 -4.99 -20.13 11.32
C TRP A 30 -3.63 -20.52 10.72
N HIS A 31 -3.48 -20.29 9.43
CA HIS A 31 -2.29 -20.63 8.67
C HIS A 31 -1.83 -19.43 7.83
N VAL A 32 -0.52 -19.23 7.79
CA VAL A 32 0.13 -18.27 6.90
C VAL A 32 0.78 -19.03 5.75
N ALA A 33 0.26 -18.83 4.55
CA ALA A 33 0.87 -19.28 3.31
C ALA A 33 1.73 -18.17 2.72
N VAL A 34 2.90 -18.51 2.17
CA VAL A 34 3.67 -17.60 1.32
C VAL A 34 3.10 -17.65 -0.09
N ARG A 35 2.60 -16.52 -0.58
CA ARG A 35 1.92 -16.42 -1.87
C ARG A 35 2.86 -15.90 -2.96
N SER A 36 2.67 -16.40 -4.18
CA SER A 36 3.45 -15.98 -5.36
C SER A 36 2.88 -14.73 -6.04
N ASP A 37 1.58 -14.45 -5.86
CA ASP A 37 0.97 -13.23 -6.37
C ASP A 37 1.31 -12.04 -5.46
N SER A 38 1.98 -11.05 -6.04
CA SER A 38 2.53 -9.92 -5.29
C SER A 38 1.46 -8.95 -4.80
N LYS A 39 1.66 -8.44 -3.58
CA LYS A 39 0.84 -7.36 -3.01
C LYS A 39 1.17 -5.97 -3.56
N VAL A 40 2.29 -5.84 -4.28
CA VAL A 40 2.74 -4.57 -4.86
C VAL A 40 2.83 -4.67 -6.37
N PHE A 41 2.43 -3.60 -7.06
CA PHE A 41 2.33 -3.59 -8.52
C PHE A 41 2.31 -2.17 -9.07
N GLN A 42 2.45 -2.05 -10.39
CA GLN A 42 2.26 -0.80 -11.12
C GLN A 42 1.14 -0.96 -12.16
N VAL A 43 0.23 0.00 -12.22
CA VAL A 43 -0.80 0.11 -13.27
C VAL A 43 -0.77 1.53 -13.82
N GLY A 44 -0.31 1.70 -15.06
CA GLY A 44 -0.11 3.02 -15.66
C GLY A 44 0.79 3.90 -14.77
N PRO A 45 0.35 5.12 -14.39
CA PRO A 45 1.12 6.04 -13.55
C PRO A 45 1.07 5.70 -12.04
N TYR A 46 0.28 4.69 -11.64
CA TYR A 46 0.04 4.37 -10.24
C TYR A 46 0.90 3.20 -9.77
N LEU A 47 1.74 3.45 -8.78
CA LEU A 47 2.46 2.42 -8.02
C LEU A 47 1.64 2.10 -6.78
N MET A 48 1.29 0.84 -6.51
CA MET A 48 0.40 0.50 -5.40
C MET A 48 0.90 -0.68 -4.57
N GLY A 49 0.48 -0.74 -3.32
CA GLY A 49 0.67 -1.87 -2.42
C GLY A 49 -0.45 -1.99 -1.40
N PHE A 50 -1.07 -3.16 -1.25
CA PHE A 50 -2.29 -3.33 -0.45
C PHE A 50 -2.12 -4.28 0.75
N THR A 51 -3.03 -4.17 1.73
CA THR A 51 -2.99 -4.98 2.95
C THR A 51 -4.20 -5.89 3.13
N THR A 52 -5.40 -5.34 3.19
CA THR A 52 -6.59 -5.94 3.79
C THR A 52 -7.05 -7.24 3.12
N SER A 53 -7.01 -7.31 1.79
CA SER A 53 -7.47 -8.49 1.06
C SER A 53 -6.79 -8.61 -0.30
N TYR A 54 -6.41 -9.84 -0.66
CA TYR A 54 -5.98 -10.15 -2.02
C TYR A 54 -7.06 -9.87 -3.05
N ARG A 55 -8.34 -10.04 -2.70
CA ARG A 55 -9.44 -9.72 -3.63
C ARG A 55 -9.47 -8.21 -3.93
N MET A 56 -9.31 -7.37 -2.90
CA MET A 56 -9.18 -5.92 -3.06
C MET A 56 -8.00 -5.59 -3.97
N GLY A 57 -6.82 -6.13 -3.67
CA GLY A 57 -5.62 -5.91 -4.47
C GLY A 57 -5.77 -6.32 -5.94
N GLN A 58 -6.43 -7.44 -6.20
CA GLN A 58 -6.73 -7.89 -7.57
C GLN A 58 -7.66 -6.95 -8.32
N LEU A 59 -8.69 -6.40 -7.65
CA LEU A 59 -9.57 -5.38 -8.23
C LEU A 59 -8.80 -4.11 -8.58
N LEU A 60 -8.02 -3.60 -7.63
CA LEU A 60 -7.15 -2.43 -7.84
C LEU A 60 -6.17 -2.65 -9.00
N ARG A 61 -5.65 -3.87 -9.15
CA ARG A 61 -4.65 -4.19 -10.18
C ARG A 61 -5.25 -4.40 -11.57
N TYR A 62 -6.39 -5.07 -11.66
CA TYR A 62 -6.88 -5.63 -12.93
C TYR A 62 -8.23 -5.05 -13.37
N SER A 63 -8.91 -4.28 -12.53
CA SER A 63 -10.25 -3.75 -12.81
C SER A 63 -10.38 -2.25 -12.57
N LEU A 64 -9.49 -1.65 -11.78
CA LEU A 64 -9.50 -0.20 -11.56
C LEU A 64 -9.13 0.52 -12.85
N HIS A 65 -10.05 1.37 -13.29
CA HIS A 65 -9.83 2.28 -14.40
C HIS A 65 -9.96 3.69 -13.89
N VAL A 66 -8.83 4.39 -13.77
CA VAL A 66 -8.81 5.82 -13.47
C VAL A 66 -8.44 6.53 -14.75
N GLY A 67 -9.17 7.59 -15.10
CA GLY A 67 -8.84 8.45 -16.22
C GLY A 67 -7.46 9.11 -16.07
N GLU A 68 -7.12 9.99 -17.01
CA GLU A 68 -5.85 10.73 -16.93
C GLU A 68 -5.79 11.55 -15.63
N PRO A 69 -4.69 11.44 -14.86
CA PRO A 69 -4.56 12.16 -13.59
C PRO A 69 -4.37 13.66 -13.81
N ASP A 70 -5.05 14.47 -12.99
CA ASP A 70 -4.76 15.90 -12.94
C ASP A 70 -3.30 16.11 -12.49
N THR A 71 -2.58 16.98 -13.19
CA THR A 71 -1.18 17.30 -12.87
C THR A 71 -1.02 18.57 -12.04
N TRP A 72 -2.04 19.43 -12.02
CA TRP A 72 -1.99 20.74 -11.36
C TRP A 72 -2.45 20.71 -9.90
N ASP A 73 -3.35 19.77 -9.55
CA ASP A 73 -3.82 19.54 -8.17
C ASP A 73 -4.04 18.04 -7.94
N VAL A 74 -2.92 17.34 -7.76
CA VAL A 74 -2.90 15.89 -7.54
C VAL A 74 -3.63 15.53 -6.25
N ASP A 75 -3.55 16.36 -5.19
CA ASP A 75 -4.18 16.08 -3.91
C ASP A 75 -5.71 16.08 -4.03
N ARG A 76 -6.28 17.10 -4.70
CA ARG A 76 -7.72 17.12 -5.01
C ARG A 76 -8.14 15.94 -5.87
N PHE A 77 -7.38 15.63 -6.92
CA PHE A 77 -7.67 14.50 -7.80
C PHE A 77 -7.70 13.17 -7.03
N MET A 78 -6.74 12.97 -6.11
CA MET A 78 -6.67 11.78 -5.30
C MET A 78 -7.91 11.63 -4.40
N VAL A 79 -8.35 12.69 -3.72
CA VAL A 79 -9.53 12.63 -2.83
C VAL A 79 -10.89 12.63 -3.55
N THR A 80 -10.92 12.93 -4.84
CA THR A 80 -12.15 12.97 -5.65
C THR A 80 -12.13 11.87 -6.69
N THR A 81 -11.69 12.17 -7.92
CA THR A 81 -11.74 11.29 -9.09
C THR A 81 -11.12 9.91 -8.84
N PHE A 82 -9.97 9.85 -8.18
CA PHE A 82 -9.31 8.57 -7.89
C PHE A 82 -10.12 7.74 -6.88
N ILE A 83 -10.50 8.33 -5.75
CA ILE A 83 -11.28 7.61 -4.72
C ILE A 83 -12.66 7.20 -5.24
N ASP A 84 -13.34 8.05 -6.01
CA ASP A 84 -14.63 7.68 -6.62
C ASP A 84 -14.48 6.46 -7.54
N ALA A 85 -13.42 6.42 -8.37
CA ALA A 85 -13.13 5.27 -9.21
C ALA A 85 -12.78 4.01 -8.39
N VAL A 86 -12.05 4.16 -7.27
CA VAL A 86 -11.76 3.05 -6.36
C VAL A 86 -13.05 2.51 -5.73
N ARG A 87 -13.92 3.38 -5.21
CA ARG A 87 -15.20 3.01 -4.61
C ARG A 87 -16.08 2.24 -5.60
N GLU A 88 -16.24 2.78 -6.82
CA GLU A 88 -16.98 2.11 -7.89
C GLU A 88 -16.37 0.75 -8.26
N CYS A 89 -15.04 0.68 -8.38
CA CYS A 89 -14.32 -0.56 -8.69
C CYS A 89 -14.53 -1.64 -7.62
N LEU A 90 -14.41 -1.28 -6.35
CA LEU A 90 -14.57 -2.21 -5.23
C LEU A 90 -16.04 -2.64 -5.05
N SER A 91 -16.99 -1.73 -5.26
CA SER A 91 -18.42 -2.02 -5.22
C SER A 91 -18.83 -2.95 -6.35
N THR A 92 -18.52 -2.61 -7.60
CA THR A 92 -18.79 -3.44 -8.78
C THR A 92 -18.10 -4.80 -8.69
N GLY A 93 -16.89 -4.83 -8.12
CA GLY A 93 -16.11 -6.04 -7.90
C GLY A 93 -16.61 -6.95 -6.77
N GLY A 94 -17.64 -6.54 -6.03
CA GLY A 94 -18.23 -7.27 -4.91
C GLY A 94 -17.36 -7.31 -3.65
N TYR A 95 -16.48 -6.33 -3.45
CA TYR A 95 -15.61 -6.23 -2.28
C TYR A 95 -16.05 -5.16 -1.28
N ALA A 96 -16.56 -4.02 -1.75
CA ALA A 96 -17.00 -2.94 -0.86
C ALA A 96 -18.10 -3.45 0.08
N ARG A 97 -18.04 -3.00 1.34
CA ARG A 97 -18.98 -3.38 2.40
C ARG A 97 -19.46 -2.14 3.12
N THR A 98 -20.65 -2.20 3.71
CA THR A 98 -21.14 -1.14 4.59
C THR A 98 -21.02 -1.60 6.03
N GLU A 99 -20.37 -0.79 6.86
CA GLU A 99 -20.22 -0.98 8.29
C GLU A 99 -20.65 0.30 8.99
N ASP A 100 -21.58 0.18 9.96
CA ASP A 100 -22.17 1.32 10.67
C ASP A 100 -22.69 2.47 9.76
N GLY A 101 -23.20 2.10 8.59
CA GLY A 101 -23.74 3.05 7.60
C GLY A 101 -22.68 3.76 6.75
N GLN A 102 -21.40 3.41 6.90
CA GLN A 102 -20.30 3.91 6.08
C GLN A 102 -19.79 2.83 5.14
N GLU A 103 -19.51 3.21 3.89
CA GLU A 103 -18.85 2.32 2.94
C GLU A 103 -17.38 2.15 3.34
N GLN A 104 -16.92 0.90 3.34
CA GLN A 104 -15.58 0.50 3.70
C GLN A 104 -14.94 -0.25 2.53
N GLY A 105 -13.67 0.04 2.29
CA GLY A 105 -12.79 -0.70 1.41
C GLY A 105 -11.73 -1.45 2.22
N GLY A 106 -10.49 -1.01 2.08
CA GLY A 106 -9.36 -1.51 2.85
C GLY A 106 -8.17 -0.58 2.68
N GLN A 107 -7.05 -0.92 3.33
CA GLN A 107 -5.90 -0.04 3.43
C GLN A 107 -4.84 -0.37 2.37
N PHE A 108 -4.29 0.67 1.73
CA PHE A 108 -3.23 0.52 0.75
C PHE A 108 -2.39 1.80 0.62
N LEU A 109 -1.21 1.66 0.01
CA LEU A 109 -0.39 2.77 -0.45
C LEU A 109 -0.59 2.97 -1.95
N VAL A 110 -0.58 4.23 -2.39
CA VAL A 110 -0.55 4.61 -3.79
C VAL A 110 0.45 5.73 -4.03
N GLY A 111 1.32 5.54 -5.01
CA GLY A 111 2.28 6.51 -5.48
C GLY A 111 1.94 7.00 -6.89
N ILE A 112 1.96 8.32 -7.09
CA ILE A 112 1.78 8.95 -8.40
C ILE A 112 2.51 10.29 -8.44
N HIS A 113 3.17 10.62 -9.56
CA HIS A 113 3.85 11.91 -9.78
C HIS A 113 4.79 12.33 -8.63
N GLY A 114 5.59 11.39 -8.11
CA GLY A 114 6.51 11.65 -6.99
C GLY A 114 5.83 11.78 -5.62
N ARG A 115 4.51 11.67 -5.53
CA ARG A 115 3.74 11.74 -4.29
C ARG A 115 3.34 10.35 -3.82
N LEU A 116 3.39 10.13 -2.51
CA LEU A 116 3.04 8.88 -1.85
C LEU A 116 1.87 9.13 -0.90
N TYR A 117 0.77 8.40 -1.10
CA TYR A 117 -0.43 8.49 -0.30
C TYR A 117 -0.71 7.18 0.44
N VAL A 118 -1.30 7.33 1.62
CA VAL A 118 -1.95 6.27 2.38
C VAL A 118 -3.45 6.42 2.15
N VAL A 119 -4.11 5.35 1.69
CA VAL A 119 -5.57 5.28 1.62
C VAL A 119 -6.07 4.41 2.76
N GLY A 120 -6.97 4.97 3.57
CA GLY A 120 -7.65 4.26 4.67
C GLY A 120 -8.81 3.40 4.19
N ASP A 121 -9.31 2.56 5.08
CA ASP A 121 -10.49 1.72 4.84
C ASP A 121 -11.76 2.54 4.62
N ASP A 122 -11.88 3.69 5.28
CA ASP A 122 -12.91 4.72 5.09
C ASP A 122 -12.69 5.62 3.85
N TYR A 123 -11.77 5.23 2.97
CA TYR A 123 -11.36 5.98 1.77
C TYR A 123 -10.69 7.33 2.03
N GLN A 124 -10.31 7.65 3.26
CA GLN A 124 -9.52 8.85 3.52
C GLN A 124 -8.16 8.75 2.79
N VAL A 125 -7.67 9.89 2.30
CA VAL A 125 -6.35 9.98 1.65
C VAL A 125 -5.46 10.87 2.51
N GLY A 126 -4.35 10.30 2.98
CA GLY A 126 -3.31 11.02 3.71
C GLY A 126 -1.97 10.92 3.01
N HIS A 127 -1.06 11.84 3.30
CA HIS A 127 0.36 11.68 3.01
C HIS A 127 1.18 12.28 4.15
N THR A 128 2.43 11.85 4.27
CA THR A 128 3.32 12.26 5.37
C THR A 128 4.50 13.07 4.85
N ILE A 129 4.87 14.09 5.62
CA ILE A 129 6.03 14.95 5.36
C ILE A 129 7.36 14.19 5.45
N ALA A 130 7.37 12.98 6.01
CA ALA A 130 8.59 12.20 6.24
C ALA A 130 9.20 11.63 4.94
N GLY A 131 8.45 11.62 3.83
CA GLY A 131 8.88 11.00 2.57
C GLY A 131 8.84 9.47 2.60
N TYR A 132 8.17 8.87 3.60
CA TYR A 132 7.95 7.42 3.66
C TYR A 132 6.70 7.10 4.48
N ALA A 133 6.02 6.00 4.16
CA ALA A 133 4.84 5.51 4.86
C ALA A 133 4.88 3.97 4.96
N ALA A 134 4.12 3.41 5.90
CA ALA A 134 3.91 1.96 5.97
C ALA A 134 2.49 1.66 6.46
N VAL A 135 1.96 0.51 6.05
CA VAL A 135 0.60 0.02 6.37
C VAL A 135 0.62 -1.49 6.61
N GLY A 136 -0.42 -2.00 7.28
CA GLY A 136 -0.50 -3.41 7.72
C GLY A 136 0.08 -3.63 9.11
N SER A 137 -0.07 -4.82 9.70
CA SER A 137 0.40 -5.10 11.09
C SER A 137 1.88 -4.80 11.32
N GLY A 138 2.74 -4.97 10.31
CA GLY A 138 4.18 -4.68 10.43
C GLY A 138 4.56 -3.20 10.35
N TYR A 139 3.59 -2.29 10.21
CA TYR A 139 3.86 -0.90 9.85
C TYR A 139 4.77 -0.18 10.85
N LEU A 140 4.55 -0.34 12.15
CA LEU A 140 5.26 0.46 13.15
C LEU A 140 6.75 0.10 13.21
N VAL A 141 7.06 -1.19 13.06
CA VAL A 141 8.44 -1.69 12.97
C VAL A 141 9.10 -1.18 11.69
N ALA A 142 8.40 -1.27 10.56
CA ALA A 142 8.89 -0.76 9.29
C ALA A 142 9.14 0.76 9.33
N LEU A 143 8.24 1.55 9.94
CA LEU A 143 8.43 2.99 10.12
C LEU A 143 9.67 3.30 10.96
N GLY A 144 9.96 2.52 11.99
CA GLY A 144 11.19 2.66 12.78
C GLY A 144 12.46 2.46 11.93
N SER A 145 12.49 1.42 11.10
CA SER A 145 13.59 1.15 10.17
C SER A 145 13.71 2.23 9.08
N LEU A 146 12.59 2.67 8.51
CA LEU A 146 12.57 3.74 7.50
C LEU A 146 13.06 5.06 8.09
N HIS A 147 12.69 5.37 9.34
CA HIS A 147 13.14 6.55 10.06
C HIS A 147 14.65 6.52 10.31
N SER A 148 15.17 5.43 10.87
CA SER A 148 16.59 5.31 11.20
C SER A 148 17.49 5.32 9.95
N THR A 149 16.98 4.82 8.82
CA THR A 149 17.70 4.80 7.54
C THR A 149 17.48 6.06 6.70
N ALA A 150 16.65 7.03 7.11
CA ALA A 150 16.25 8.17 6.29
C ALA A 150 17.40 9.06 5.81
N LYS A 151 18.50 9.13 6.57
CA LYS A 151 19.70 9.90 6.25
C LYS A 151 20.88 9.05 5.77
N SER A 152 20.65 7.74 5.60
CA SER A 152 21.67 6.81 5.13
C SER A 152 21.85 6.96 3.61
N PRO A 153 23.07 6.73 3.05
CA PRO A 153 23.30 6.81 1.60
C PRO A 153 22.69 5.63 0.81
N ILE A 154 22.08 4.64 1.47
CA ILE A 154 21.46 3.50 0.82
C ILE A 154 20.20 3.89 0.03
N GLY A 155 20.01 3.26 -1.12
CA GLY A 155 18.89 3.58 -2.03
C GLY A 155 17.54 3.18 -1.46
N SER A 156 16.46 3.79 -1.96
CA SER A 156 15.08 3.53 -1.49
C SER A 156 14.68 2.06 -1.60
N ARG A 157 15.13 1.34 -2.63
CA ARG A 157 14.89 -0.11 -2.77
C ARG A 157 15.46 -0.91 -1.61
N GLU A 158 16.70 -0.62 -1.23
CA GLU A 158 17.39 -1.31 -0.13
C GLU A 158 16.76 -0.94 1.21
N ARG A 159 16.42 0.34 1.41
CA ARG A 159 15.67 0.80 2.59
C ARG A 159 14.33 0.10 2.73
N ALA A 160 13.60 -0.11 1.63
CA ALA A 160 12.33 -0.83 1.65
C ALA A 160 12.52 -2.29 2.07
N VAL A 161 13.56 -2.97 1.57
CA VAL A 161 13.90 -4.34 1.97
C VAL A 161 14.26 -4.42 3.46
N LEU A 162 15.14 -3.55 3.96
CA LEU A 162 15.52 -3.50 5.38
C LEU A 162 14.32 -3.27 6.30
N ALA A 163 13.36 -2.43 5.87
CA ALA A 163 12.15 -2.17 6.63
C ALA A 163 11.23 -3.40 6.69
N LEU A 164 11.11 -4.14 5.57
CA LEU A 164 10.32 -5.36 5.50
C LEU A 164 10.98 -6.53 6.26
N GLU A 165 12.32 -6.62 6.23
CA GLU A 165 13.09 -7.59 7.01
C GLU A 165 12.89 -7.37 8.51
N ALA A 166 13.01 -6.12 8.97
CA ALA A 166 12.74 -5.77 10.36
C ALA A 166 11.30 -6.13 10.77
N ALA A 167 10.33 -5.83 9.91
CA ALA A 167 8.93 -6.19 10.16
C ALA A 167 8.71 -7.71 10.16
N ALA A 168 9.37 -8.48 9.30
CA ALA A 168 9.27 -9.94 9.26
C ALA A 168 9.81 -10.62 10.52
N GLU A 169 10.84 -10.05 11.13
CA GLU A 169 11.39 -10.54 12.39
C GLU A 169 10.43 -10.31 13.57
N LEU A 170 9.78 -9.15 13.60
CA LEU A 170 9.03 -8.68 14.77
C LEU A 170 7.51 -8.79 14.63
N THR A 171 7.00 -9.27 13.50
CA THR A 171 5.56 -9.39 13.23
C THR A 171 5.24 -10.71 12.56
N GLU A 172 4.40 -11.52 13.21
CA GLU A 172 4.05 -12.87 12.75
C GLU A 172 3.46 -12.90 11.33
N GLY A 173 2.75 -11.84 10.96
CA GLY A 173 2.07 -11.71 9.67
C GLY A 173 2.91 -11.27 8.49
N VAL A 174 4.22 -11.08 8.66
CA VAL A 174 5.09 -10.54 7.62
C VAL A 174 6.06 -11.62 7.19
N ARG A 175 6.10 -11.93 5.88
CA ARG A 175 6.94 -13.03 5.35
C ARG A 175 7.67 -12.66 4.06
N PRO A 176 8.94 -13.11 3.91
CA PRO A 176 9.59 -13.10 2.61
C PRO A 176 8.93 -14.10 1.64
N PRO A 177 9.19 -14.02 0.32
CA PRO A 177 10.07 -13.03 -0.33
C PRO A 177 9.46 -11.62 -0.30
N PHE A 178 10.31 -10.61 -0.36
CA PHE A 178 9.87 -9.23 -0.48
C PHE A 178 9.87 -8.82 -1.95
N THR A 179 8.76 -8.23 -2.40
CA THR A 179 8.70 -7.61 -3.73
C THR A 179 8.88 -6.11 -3.57
N VAL A 180 9.67 -5.48 -4.43
CA VAL A 180 9.82 -4.02 -4.47
C VAL A 180 9.66 -3.54 -5.91
N VAL A 181 8.79 -2.54 -6.08
CA VAL A 181 8.54 -1.84 -7.34
C VAL A 181 8.98 -0.38 -7.20
N GLN A 182 9.50 0.21 -8.28
CA GLN A 182 9.95 1.60 -8.32
C GLN A 182 9.36 2.29 -9.55
N SER A 183 8.98 3.56 -9.41
CA SER A 183 8.60 4.37 -10.56
C SER A 183 9.80 4.55 -11.48
N THR A 184 9.57 4.43 -12.78
CA THR A 184 10.57 4.71 -13.82
C THR A 184 10.78 6.21 -13.99
#